data_AF-A0A0A0D776-F1
#
_entry.id   AF-A0A0A0D776-F1
#
_cell.length_a   1.000
_cell.length_b   1.000
_cell.length_c   1.000
_cell.angle_alpha   90.00
_cell.angle_beta   90.00
_cell.angle_gamma   90.00
#
_symmetry.space_group_name_H-M   'P 1'
#
loop_
_entity.id
_entity.type
_entity.pdbx_description
1 polymer ?
#
loop_
_entity_poly.entity_id
_entity_poly.type
_entity_poly.pdbx_seq_one_letter_code
_entity_poly.pdbx_strand_id
1 'polypeptide(L)'
;NAADTPWGADDLAALAGSGADGIVLSKVERPETVKAAEAALRQAGAPDSLQIWCMVETPLGVLNAAAVAGSSARLAGLILGTSDLAKDLRAAHEPGRQPLLTALGLCLLAGRAHGLAVIDGVHLDLEDEAGFAESCRQGAALGFDGKSLIHPKTIAAANAAFAPSAETVETALRVIAAHAAAVQAGQGVTVVDGRLVEALHVSDAERVLALHRAIAERGGA
;
A
#
# COMPACT_ATOMS: atom_id res chain seq x y z
N ASN A 1 13.86 15.13 -2.59
CA ASN A 1 13.10 16.15 -3.34
C ASN A 1 12.48 15.54 -4.59
N ALA A 2 11.56 16.23 -5.27
CA ALA A 2 11.06 15.75 -6.56
C ALA A 2 12.20 15.71 -7.59
N ALA A 3 12.17 14.72 -8.50
CA ALA A 3 13.26 14.44 -9.42
C ALA A 3 13.56 15.58 -10.41
N ASP A 4 12.59 16.45 -10.65
CA ASP A 4 12.68 17.63 -11.51
C ASP A 4 13.24 18.89 -10.80
N THR A 5 13.51 18.80 -9.50
CA THR A 5 14.11 19.89 -8.73
C THR A 5 15.64 19.89 -8.85
N PRO A 6 16.31 21.03 -8.61
CA PRO A 6 17.78 21.10 -8.64
C PRO A 6 18.49 20.15 -7.68
N TRP A 7 17.81 19.72 -6.61
CA TRP A 7 18.36 18.83 -5.59
C TRP A 7 18.13 17.34 -5.88
N GLY A 8 17.27 17.00 -6.85
CA GLY A 8 16.83 15.61 -7.07
C GLY A 8 17.98 14.67 -7.43
N ALA A 9 18.91 15.11 -8.27
CA ALA A 9 20.06 14.30 -8.67
C ALA A 9 21.03 14.04 -7.51
N ASP A 10 21.34 15.08 -6.74
CA ASP A 10 22.23 14.99 -5.57
C ASP A 10 21.61 14.12 -4.47
N ASP A 11 20.30 14.23 -4.24
CA ASP A 11 19.55 13.38 -3.31
C ASP A 11 19.66 11.90 -3.72
N LEU A 12 19.43 11.57 -4.99
CA LEU A 12 19.50 10.19 -5.49
C LEU A 12 20.92 9.62 -5.37
N ALA A 13 21.95 10.43 -5.65
CA ALA A 13 23.33 10.03 -5.49
C ALA A 13 23.69 9.75 -4.02
N ALA A 14 23.22 10.59 -3.09
CA ALA A 14 23.42 10.38 -1.66
C ALA A 14 22.68 9.13 -1.14
N LEU A 15 21.46 8.88 -1.64
CA LEU A 15 20.64 7.74 -1.22
C LEU A 15 21.19 6.39 -1.69
N ALA A 16 21.89 6.35 -2.82
CA ALA A 16 22.45 5.12 -3.38
C ALA A 16 23.34 4.33 -2.40
N GLY A 17 24.09 5.02 -1.53
CA GLY A 17 24.97 4.42 -0.52
C GLY A 17 24.46 4.51 0.93
N SER A 18 23.21 4.91 1.13
CA SER A 18 22.67 5.23 2.46
C SER A 18 22.38 4.03 3.37
N GLY A 19 22.27 2.83 2.80
CA GLY A 19 21.81 1.64 3.51
C GLY A 19 20.29 1.55 3.71
N ALA A 20 19.51 2.46 3.12
CA ALA A 20 18.06 2.38 3.13
C ALA A 20 17.53 1.18 2.31
N ASP A 21 16.38 0.65 2.71
CA ASP A 21 15.69 -0.41 1.95
C ASP A 21 14.89 0.14 0.76
N GLY A 22 14.50 1.41 0.81
CA GLY A 22 13.77 2.04 -0.27
C GLY A 22 13.78 3.56 -0.24
N ILE A 23 13.46 4.16 -1.38
CA ILE A 23 13.28 5.60 -1.55
C ILE A 23 11.84 5.92 -1.96
N VAL A 24 11.38 7.13 -1.67
CA VAL A 24 10.07 7.62 -2.12
C VAL A 24 10.27 8.77 -3.10
N LEU A 25 9.77 8.60 -4.32
CA LEU A 25 9.67 9.66 -5.32
C LEU A 25 8.35 10.41 -5.12
N SER A 26 8.42 11.73 -4.91
CA SER A 26 7.23 12.58 -4.83
C SER A 26 6.74 13.00 -6.22
N LYS A 27 5.45 13.35 -6.30
CA LYS A 27 4.79 13.93 -7.48
C LYS A 27 5.05 13.15 -8.77
N VAL A 28 4.93 11.82 -8.68
CA VAL A 28 5.18 10.96 -9.84
C VAL A 28 3.98 10.99 -10.78
N GLU A 29 4.16 11.65 -11.91
CA GLU A 29 3.10 11.80 -12.92
C GLU A 29 3.26 10.88 -14.13
N ARG A 30 4.47 10.32 -14.33
CA ARG A 30 4.82 9.61 -15.56
C ARG A 30 5.80 8.46 -15.29
N PRO A 31 5.72 7.36 -16.05
CA PRO A 31 6.63 6.22 -15.89
C PRO A 31 8.10 6.59 -16.18
N GLU A 32 8.34 7.61 -17.01
CA GLU A 32 9.69 8.11 -17.31
C GLU A 32 10.41 8.62 -16.06
N THR A 33 9.68 9.22 -15.11
CA THR A 33 10.26 9.70 -13.85
C THR A 33 10.84 8.55 -13.03
N VAL A 34 10.14 7.41 -12.98
CA VAL A 34 10.59 6.21 -12.26
C VAL A 34 11.83 5.61 -12.94
N LYS A 35 11.79 5.47 -14.26
CA LYS A 35 12.91 4.93 -15.05
C LYS A 35 14.17 5.80 -14.95
N ALA A 36 14.01 7.13 -14.97
CA ALA A 36 15.10 8.07 -14.82
C ALA A 36 15.72 7.97 -13.41
N ALA A 37 14.90 7.90 -12.36
CA ALA A 37 15.38 7.70 -11.00
C ALA A 37 16.11 6.36 -10.84
N GLU A 38 15.57 5.27 -11.39
CA GLU A 38 16.24 3.96 -11.37
C GLU A 38 17.61 4.01 -12.09
N ALA A 39 17.68 4.64 -13.26
CA ALA A 39 18.93 4.79 -13.99
C ALA A 39 19.96 5.60 -13.19
N ALA A 40 19.55 6.69 -12.55
CA ALA A 40 20.40 7.52 -11.71
C ALA A 40 20.92 6.75 -10.48
N LEU A 41 20.06 5.98 -9.80
CA LEU A 41 20.45 5.11 -8.69
C LEU A 41 21.48 4.07 -9.13
N ARG A 42 21.28 3.41 -10.27
CA ARG A 42 22.25 2.45 -10.83
C ARG A 42 23.58 3.12 -11.15
N GLN A 43 23.55 4.31 -11.76
CA GLN A 43 24.76 5.06 -12.07
C GLN A 43 25.54 5.48 -10.80
N ALA A 44 24.82 5.79 -9.72
CA ALA A 44 25.39 6.10 -8.41
C ALA A 44 25.83 4.85 -7.61
N GLY A 45 25.69 3.64 -8.17
CA GLY A 45 26.12 2.39 -7.53
C GLY A 45 25.14 1.82 -6.51
N ALA A 46 23.86 2.21 -6.55
CA ALA A 46 22.85 1.66 -5.65
C ALA A 46 22.64 0.16 -5.88
N PRO A 47 22.50 -0.65 -4.82
CA PRO A 47 22.21 -2.07 -4.96
C PRO A 47 20.84 -2.31 -5.60
N ASP A 48 20.66 -3.47 -6.24
CA ASP A 48 19.36 -3.90 -6.78
C ASP A 48 18.28 -4.06 -5.70
N SER A 49 18.69 -4.26 -4.44
CA SER A 49 17.78 -4.37 -3.31
C SER A 49 17.14 -3.04 -2.90
N LEU A 50 17.72 -1.88 -3.26
CA LEU A 50 17.13 -0.57 -2.96
C LEU A 50 15.86 -0.37 -3.80
N GLN A 51 14.70 -0.46 -3.13
CA GLN A 51 13.39 -0.35 -3.77
C GLN A 51 12.98 1.10 -4.03
N ILE A 52 12.08 1.29 -4.97
CA ILE A 52 11.46 2.57 -5.30
C ILE A 52 10.00 2.53 -4.86
N TRP A 53 9.52 3.63 -4.29
CA TRP A 53 8.12 3.90 -4.00
C TRP A 53 7.72 5.19 -4.70
N CYS A 54 6.47 5.27 -5.15
CA CYS A 54 5.95 6.45 -5.83
C CYS A 54 4.80 7.05 -5.03
N MET A 55 4.92 8.33 -4.68
CA MET A 55 3.80 9.11 -4.19
C MET A 55 2.94 9.56 -5.38
N VAL A 56 1.69 9.12 -5.40
CA VAL A 56 0.66 9.56 -6.35
C VAL A 56 -0.18 10.62 -5.67
N GLU A 57 0.08 11.88 -6.01
CA GLU A 57 -0.44 13.04 -5.27
C GLU A 57 -0.91 14.19 -6.16
N THR A 58 -0.97 13.98 -7.47
CA THR A 58 -1.50 14.95 -8.44
C THR A 58 -2.57 14.27 -9.32
N PRO A 59 -3.50 15.04 -9.92
CA PRO A 59 -4.49 14.48 -10.84
C PRO A 59 -3.85 13.73 -12.02
N LEU A 60 -2.75 14.22 -12.57
CA LEU A 60 -2.06 13.55 -13.68
C LEU A 60 -1.39 12.24 -13.21
N GLY A 61 -0.82 12.21 -12.01
CA GLY A 61 -0.30 10.98 -11.41
C GLY A 61 -1.40 9.93 -11.22
N VAL A 62 -2.59 10.33 -10.78
CA VAL A 62 -3.74 9.42 -10.65
C VAL A 62 -4.15 8.86 -12.01
N LEU A 63 -4.26 9.70 -13.04
CA LEU A 63 -4.64 9.25 -14.39
C LEU A 63 -3.60 8.31 -15.01
N ASN A 64 -2.33 8.48 -14.67
CA ASN A 64 -1.22 7.65 -15.16
C ASN A 64 -0.83 6.51 -14.20
N ALA A 65 -1.57 6.28 -13.11
CA ALA A 65 -1.17 5.37 -12.04
C ALA A 65 -0.86 3.95 -12.55
N ALA A 66 -1.64 3.43 -13.50
CA ALA A 66 -1.40 2.12 -14.10
C ALA A 66 -0.06 2.04 -14.85
N ALA A 67 0.28 3.06 -15.65
CA ALA A 67 1.55 3.11 -16.39
C ALA A 67 2.74 3.26 -15.44
N VAL A 68 2.59 4.07 -14.38
CA VAL A 68 3.60 4.23 -13.33
C VAL A 68 3.82 2.92 -12.58
N ALA A 69 2.75 2.23 -12.17
CA ALA A 69 2.81 0.97 -11.45
C ALA A 69 3.57 -0.12 -12.24
N GLY A 70 3.42 -0.16 -13.57
CA GLY A 70 4.14 -1.09 -14.43
C GLY A 70 5.52 -0.64 -14.92
N SER A 71 6.08 0.46 -14.40
CA SER A 71 7.23 1.13 -15.01
C SER A 71 8.60 0.54 -14.67
N SER A 72 8.72 -0.19 -13.56
CA SER A 72 9.98 -0.75 -13.06
C SER A 72 9.75 -1.99 -12.20
N ALA A 73 10.67 -2.96 -12.29
CA ALA A 73 10.71 -4.12 -11.40
C ALA A 73 11.20 -3.78 -9.98
N ARG A 74 11.82 -2.61 -9.78
CA ARG A 74 12.22 -2.11 -8.45
C ARG A 74 11.12 -1.30 -7.75
N LEU A 75 9.99 -1.04 -8.42
CA LEU A 75 8.87 -0.35 -7.81
C LEU A 75 8.18 -1.31 -6.84
N ALA A 76 8.19 -0.99 -5.56
CA ALA A 76 7.62 -1.82 -4.51
C ALA A 76 6.24 -1.34 -4.04
N GLY A 77 5.92 -0.05 -4.23
CA GLY A 77 4.64 0.46 -3.78
C GLY A 77 4.26 1.86 -4.24
N LEU A 78 2.98 2.15 -4.06
CA LEU A 78 2.35 3.44 -4.27
C LEU A 78 1.93 4.03 -2.92
N ILE A 79 2.13 5.33 -2.74
CA ILE A 79 1.68 6.08 -1.57
C ILE A 79 0.73 7.17 -2.05
N LEU A 80 -0.42 7.34 -1.40
CA LEU A 80 -1.40 8.34 -1.80
C LEU A 80 -1.14 9.65 -1.06
N GLY A 81 -0.74 10.70 -1.77
CA GLY A 81 -0.65 12.05 -1.22
C GLY A 81 -1.99 12.75 -1.26
N THR A 82 -2.90 12.35 -0.37
CA THR A 82 -4.31 12.81 -0.36
C THR A 82 -4.47 14.30 -0.13
N SER A 83 -3.56 14.95 0.61
CA SER A 83 -3.59 16.39 0.88
C SER A 83 -3.28 17.23 -0.36
N ASP A 84 -2.18 16.91 -1.05
CA ASP A 84 -1.79 17.58 -2.30
C ASP A 84 -2.83 17.31 -3.40
N LEU A 85 -3.34 16.07 -3.48
CA LEU A 85 -4.37 15.72 -4.44
C LEU A 85 -5.68 16.50 -4.20
N ALA A 86 -6.14 16.60 -2.95
CA ALA A 86 -7.35 17.36 -2.63
C ALA A 86 -7.20 18.85 -2.99
N LYS A 87 -6.03 19.42 -2.70
CA LYS A 87 -5.69 20.80 -3.07
C LYS A 87 -5.77 21.00 -4.59
N ASP A 88 -5.16 20.13 -5.38
CA ASP A 88 -5.11 20.27 -6.84
C ASP A 88 -6.47 19.99 -7.50
N LEU A 89 -7.28 19.11 -6.90
CA LEU A 89 -8.68 18.92 -7.28
C LEU A 89 -9.59 20.07 -6.83
N ARG A 90 -9.10 20.98 -5.98
CA ARG A 90 -9.88 22.04 -5.32
C ARG A 90 -11.07 21.47 -4.54
N ALA A 91 -10.85 20.30 -3.93
CA ALA A 91 -11.84 19.56 -3.19
C ALA A 91 -11.82 19.91 -1.70
N ALA A 92 -12.96 19.75 -1.04
CA ALA A 92 -13.04 19.81 0.40
C ALA A 92 -12.46 18.54 1.05
N HIS A 93 -11.95 18.68 2.27
CA HIS A 93 -11.61 17.55 3.12
C HIS A 93 -12.87 17.08 3.86
N GLU A 94 -13.53 16.07 3.31
CA GLU A 94 -14.76 15.49 3.88
C GLU A 94 -14.45 14.20 4.67
N PRO A 95 -15.13 13.95 5.82
CA PRO A 95 -14.94 12.73 6.61
C PRO A 95 -15.13 11.42 5.83
N GLY A 96 -16.02 11.41 4.84
CA GLY A 96 -16.30 10.24 3.99
C GLY A 96 -15.39 10.12 2.76
N ARG A 97 -14.44 11.05 2.56
CA ARG A 97 -13.46 11.05 1.47
C ARG A 97 -14.04 10.98 0.05
N GLN A 98 -15.34 11.28 -0.11
CA GLN A 98 -16.06 11.16 -1.38
C GLN A 98 -15.34 11.84 -2.56
N PRO A 99 -14.74 13.04 -2.41
CA PRO A 99 -14.02 13.68 -3.51
C PRO A 99 -12.79 12.91 -4.01
N LEU A 100 -12.23 12.02 -3.18
CA LEU A 100 -11.01 11.27 -3.48
C LEU A 100 -11.28 9.82 -3.89
N LEU A 101 -12.49 9.28 -3.71
CA LEU A 101 -12.78 7.86 -3.89
C LEU A 101 -12.37 7.31 -5.27
N THR A 102 -12.62 8.07 -6.35
CA THR A 102 -12.19 7.68 -7.70
C THR A 102 -10.67 7.55 -7.78
N ALA A 103 -9.93 8.52 -7.24
CA ALA A 103 -8.47 8.49 -7.28
C ALA A 103 -7.88 7.34 -6.45
N LEU A 104 -8.43 7.11 -5.25
CA LEU A 104 -8.05 5.99 -4.39
C LEU A 104 -8.29 4.65 -5.10
N GLY A 105 -9.47 4.48 -5.72
CA GLY A 105 -9.81 3.27 -6.46
C GLY A 105 -8.89 3.03 -7.67
N LEU A 106 -8.58 4.07 -8.45
CA LEU A 106 -7.65 3.93 -9.59
C LEU A 106 -6.24 3.53 -9.15
N CYS A 107 -5.74 4.11 -8.06
CA CYS A 107 -4.41 3.76 -7.55
C CYS A 107 -4.37 2.36 -6.92
N LEU A 108 -5.45 1.93 -6.25
CA LEU A 108 -5.59 0.56 -5.78
C LEU A 108 -5.59 -0.43 -6.94
N LEU A 109 -6.39 -0.19 -7.98
CA LEU A 109 -6.40 -1.04 -9.18
C LEU A 109 -5.01 -1.14 -9.80
N ALA A 110 -4.31 0.00 -9.97
CA ALA A 110 -2.96 0.03 -10.50
C ALA A 110 -1.98 -0.78 -9.63
N GLY A 111 -2.00 -0.56 -8.32
CA GLY A 111 -1.12 -1.29 -7.39
C GLY A 111 -1.38 -2.80 -7.42
N ARG A 112 -2.64 -3.22 -7.33
CA ARG A 112 -3.02 -4.64 -7.34
C ARG A 112 -2.72 -5.33 -8.67
N ALA A 113 -2.90 -4.65 -9.79
CA ALA A 113 -2.57 -5.18 -11.11
C ALA A 113 -1.07 -5.50 -11.29
N HIS A 114 -0.21 -4.84 -10.51
CA HIS A 114 1.25 -5.00 -10.57
C HIS A 114 1.84 -5.62 -9.29
N GLY A 115 1.01 -6.14 -8.38
CA GLY A 115 1.47 -6.76 -7.14
C GLY A 115 2.17 -5.81 -6.16
N LEU A 116 1.86 -4.52 -6.23
CA LEU A 116 2.48 -3.47 -5.42
C LEU A 116 1.75 -3.28 -4.09
N ALA A 117 2.50 -2.86 -3.06
CA ALA A 117 1.92 -2.30 -1.85
C ALA A 117 1.26 -0.94 -2.14
N VAL A 118 0.14 -0.64 -1.48
CA VAL A 118 -0.56 0.63 -1.64
C VAL A 118 -0.85 1.21 -0.26
N ILE A 119 -0.26 2.36 0.02
CA ILE A 119 -0.33 3.03 1.33
C ILE A 119 -1.23 4.25 1.25
N ASP A 120 -2.19 4.31 2.16
CA ASP A 120 -3.14 5.40 2.25
C ASP A 120 -2.48 6.72 2.71
N GLY A 121 -3.12 7.84 2.40
CA GLY A 121 -2.63 9.17 2.74
C GLY A 121 -2.80 9.55 4.20
N VAL A 122 -2.18 10.66 4.57
CA VAL A 122 -2.17 11.17 5.94
C VAL A 122 -3.56 11.63 6.40
N HIS A 123 -3.75 11.66 7.71
CA HIS A 123 -4.83 12.41 8.35
C HIS A 123 -4.20 13.64 9.02
N LEU A 124 -4.70 14.83 8.69
CA LEU A 124 -4.03 16.09 9.05
C LEU A 124 -4.42 16.62 10.43
N ASP A 125 -5.67 16.39 10.87
CA ASP A 125 -6.14 16.86 12.16
C ASP A 125 -5.68 15.89 13.25
N LEU A 126 -4.68 16.30 14.03
CA LEU A 126 -4.14 15.45 15.09
C LEU A 126 -5.13 15.30 16.25
N GLU A 127 -6.05 16.23 16.45
CA GLU A 127 -6.98 16.21 17.59
C GLU A 127 -8.26 15.42 17.26
N ASP A 128 -8.51 15.13 15.98
CA ASP A 128 -9.62 14.30 15.52
C ASP A 128 -9.28 12.79 15.54
N GLU A 129 -9.22 12.22 16.74
CA GLU A 129 -8.98 10.78 16.92
C GLU A 129 -10.07 9.91 16.28
N ALA A 130 -11.32 10.38 16.29
CA ALA A 130 -12.46 9.67 15.73
C ALA A 130 -12.39 9.62 14.20
N GLY A 131 -12.10 10.76 13.56
CA GLY A 131 -11.90 10.84 12.12
C GLY A 131 -10.65 10.11 11.65
N PHE A 132 -9.57 10.10 12.44
CA PHE A 132 -8.42 9.25 12.18
C PHE A 132 -8.81 7.76 12.15
N ALA A 133 -9.50 7.29 13.19
CA ALA A 133 -9.94 5.89 13.29
C ALA A 133 -10.88 5.49 12.14
N GLU A 134 -11.81 6.37 11.76
CA GLU A 134 -12.69 6.15 10.61
C GLU A 134 -11.91 6.13 9.29
N SER A 135 -10.95 7.03 9.10
CA SER A 135 -10.09 7.05 7.91
C SER A 135 -9.29 5.75 7.77
N CYS A 136 -8.78 5.20 8.87
CA CYS A 136 -8.10 3.91 8.89
C CYS A 136 -9.06 2.76 8.53
N ARG A 137 -10.27 2.73 9.10
CA ARG A 137 -11.28 1.72 8.76
C ARG A 137 -11.63 1.75 7.28
N GLN A 138 -11.85 2.94 6.71
CA GLN A 138 -12.11 3.12 5.28
C GLN A 138 -10.93 2.65 4.43
N GLY A 139 -9.70 2.98 4.83
CA GLY A 139 -8.49 2.52 4.15
C GLY A 139 -8.39 0.99 4.11
N ALA A 140 -8.54 0.34 5.27
CA ALA A 140 -8.53 -1.12 5.36
C ALA A 140 -9.67 -1.76 4.54
N ALA A 141 -10.88 -1.20 4.58
CA ALA A 141 -12.04 -1.69 3.84
C ALA A 141 -11.90 -1.54 2.31
N LEU A 142 -11.26 -0.46 1.84
CA LEU A 142 -10.90 -0.29 0.42
C LEU A 142 -9.78 -1.24 -0.03
N GLY A 143 -9.02 -1.78 0.93
CA GLY A 143 -7.94 -2.72 0.68
C GLY A 143 -6.57 -2.07 0.59
N PHE A 144 -6.31 -0.94 1.26
CA PHE A 144 -4.95 -0.40 1.45
C PHE A 144 -4.14 -1.28 2.41
N ASP A 145 -2.82 -1.31 2.22
CA ASP A 145 -1.89 -2.11 3.04
C ASP A 145 -1.41 -1.39 4.32
N GLY A 146 -1.73 -0.10 4.44
CA GLY A 146 -1.33 0.74 5.55
C GLY A 146 -1.71 2.20 5.32
N LYS A 147 -1.20 3.08 6.19
CA LYS A 147 -1.46 4.52 6.13
C LYS A 147 -0.22 5.32 6.48
N SER A 148 0.00 6.43 5.78
CA SER A 148 1.03 7.41 6.11
C SER A 148 0.69 8.13 7.41
N LEU A 149 1.65 8.21 8.34
CA LEU A 149 1.45 8.82 9.66
C LEU A 149 2.40 10.00 9.86
N ILE A 150 1.90 11.06 10.49
CA ILE A 150 2.66 12.29 10.76
C ILE A 150 2.87 12.56 12.26
N HIS A 151 2.36 11.69 13.13
CA HIS A 151 2.49 11.85 14.58
C HIS A 151 2.57 10.48 15.29
N PRO A 152 3.47 10.29 16.28
CA PRO A 152 3.64 9.01 16.95
C PRO A 152 2.36 8.44 17.61
N LYS A 153 1.48 9.32 18.13
CA LYS A 153 0.23 8.93 18.80
C LYS A 153 -0.71 8.09 17.91
N THR A 154 -0.59 8.20 16.59
CA THR A 154 -1.47 7.48 15.65
C THR A 154 -0.94 6.11 15.24
N ILE A 155 0.29 5.74 15.62
CA ILE A 155 0.94 4.47 15.26
C ILE A 155 0.13 3.26 15.75
N ALA A 156 -0.23 3.24 17.04
CA ALA A 156 -0.93 2.10 17.62
C ALA A 156 -2.29 1.85 16.95
N ALA A 157 -3.05 2.93 16.72
CA ALA A 157 -4.37 2.85 16.10
C ALA A 157 -4.29 2.46 14.60
N ALA A 158 -3.28 2.92 13.85
CA ALA A 158 -3.04 2.45 12.48
C ALA A 158 -2.67 0.96 12.46
N ASN A 159 -1.71 0.54 13.28
CA ASN A 159 -1.30 -0.86 13.34
C ASN A 159 -2.48 -1.78 13.66
N ALA A 160 -3.34 -1.39 14.61
CA ALA A 160 -4.55 -2.16 14.94
C ALA A 160 -5.56 -2.23 13.78
N ALA A 161 -5.68 -1.17 12.97
CA ALA A 161 -6.64 -1.13 11.87
C ALA A 161 -6.21 -1.92 10.62
N PHE A 162 -4.90 -1.98 10.35
CA PHE A 162 -4.36 -2.65 9.15
C PHE A 162 -3.80 -4.05 9.43
N ALA A 163 -3.61 -4.44 10.71
CA ALA A 163 -3.26 -5.80 11.07
C ALA A 163 -4.47 -6.74 11.00
N PRO A 164 -4.30 -8.00 10.57
CA PRO A 164 -5.35 -9.00 10.69
C PRO A 164 -5.80 -9.18 12.15
N SER A 165 -7.10 -9.16 12.40
CA SER A 165 -7.64 -9.47 13.74
C SER A 165 -7.46 -10.95 14.07
N ALA A 166 -7.49 -11.30 15.37
CA ALA A 166 -7.44 -12.69 15.80
C ALA A 166 -8.54 -13.54 15.15
N GLU A 167 -9.76 -13.00 15.06
CA GLU A 167 -10.89 -13.65 14.37
C GLU A 167 -10.62 -13.86 12.87
N THR A 168 -9.99 -12.89 12.21
CA THR A 168 -9.62 -13.01 10.79
C THR A 168 -8.58 -14.12 10.59
N VAL A 169 -7.60 -14.21 11.49
CA VAL A 169 -6.56 -15.27 11.49
C VAL A 169 -7.18 -16.65 11.74
N GLU A 170 -8.06 -16.78 12.73
CA GLU A 170 -8.77 -18.03 13.02
C GLU A 170 -9.64 -18.48 11.84
N THR A 171 -10.33 -17.53 11.20
CA THR A 171 -11.13 -17.81 10.00
C THR A 171 -10.25 -18.26 8.83
N ALA A 172 -9.12 -17.60 8.59
CA ALA A 172 -8.17 -18.00 7.56
C ALA A 172 -7.65 -19.43 7.77
N LEU A 173 -7.29 -19.80 9.00
CA LEU A 173 -6.87 -21.16 9.34
C LEU A 173 -7.98 -22.19 9.07
N ARG A 174 -9.23 -21.90 9.44
CA ARG A 174 -10.37 -22.79 9.18
C ARG A 174 -10.65 -22.96 7.69
N VAL A 175 -10.59 -21.89 6.90
CA VAL A 175 -10.78 -21.91 5.45
C VAL A 175 -9.76 -22.84 4.78
N ILE A 176 -8.48 -22.68 5.11
CA ILE A 176 -7.40 -23.51 4.55
C ILE A 176 -7.59 -24.99 4.93
N ALA A 177 -7.85 -25.27 6.20
CA ALA A 177 -8.03 -26.64 6.69
C ALA A 177 -9.25 -27.33 6.06
N ALA A 178 -10.38 -26.63 5.97
CA ALA A 178 -11.60 -27.17 5.38
C ALA A 178 -11.46 -27.45 3.88
N HIS A 179 -10.83 -26.54 3.14
CA HIS A 179 -10.59 -26.74 1.71
C HIS A 179 -9.63 -27.92 1.47
N ALA A 180 -8.55 -28.03 2.23
CA ALA A 180 -7.62 -29.15 2.13
C ALA A 180 -8.31 -30.50 2.40
N ALA A 181 -9.18 -30.58 3.40
CA ALA A 181 -9.94 -31.79 3.70
C ALA A 181 -10.91 -32.18 2.58
N ALA A 182 -11.60 -31.19 1.98
CA ALA A 182 -12.52 -31.43 0.87
C ALA A 182 -11.79 -31.90 -0.40
N VAL A 183 -10.65 -31.31 -0.72
CA VAL A 183 -9.80 -31.74 -1.85
C VAL A 183 -9.35 -33.19 -1.66
N GLN A 184 -8.91 -33.57 -0.46
CA GLN A 184 -8.55 -34.96 -0.14
C GLN A 184 -9.72 -35.92 -0.24
N ALA A 185 -10.93 -35.48 0.09
CA ALA A 185 -12.16 -36.25 -0.04
C ALA A 185 -12.73 -36.28 -1.47
N GLY A 186 -12.08 -35.62 -2.45
CA GLY A 186 -12.58 -35.52 -3.83
C GLY A 186 -13.84 -34.66 -3.98
N GLN A 187 -14.11 -33.78 -3.01
CA GLN A 187 -15.25 -32.87 -3.02
C GLN A 187 -14.89 -31.55 -3.71
N GLY A 188 -15.65 -31.17 -4.74
CA GLY A 188 -15.42 -29.92 -5.47
C GLY A 188 -15.95 -28.66 -4.76
N VAL A 189 -16.65 -28.81 -3.64
CA VAL A 189 -17.31 -27.72 -2.91
C VAL A 189 -17.09 -27.90 -1.41
N THR A 190 -16.70 -26.83 -0.74
CA THR A 190 -16.57 -26.76 0.72
C THR A 190 -17.41 -25.62 1.25
N VAL A 191 -18.01 -25.79 2.44
CA VAL A 191 -18.74 -24.72 3.12
C VAL A 191 -18.13 -24.52 4.51
N VAL A 192 -17.78 -23.28 4.85
CA VAL A 192 -17.33 -22.86 6.18
C VAL A 192 -18.23 -21.72 6.65
N ASP A 193 -18.80 -21.84 7.84
CA ASP A 193 -19.73 -20.85 8.43
C ASP A 193 -20.88 -20.44 7.48
N GLY A 194 -21.41 -21.41 6.73
CA GLY A 194 -22.49 -21.17 5.77
C GLY A 194 -22.07 -20.47 4.46
N ARG A 195 -20.76 -20.26 4.24
CA ARG A 195 -20.23 -19.65 3.02
C ARG A 195 -19.44 -20.66 2.18
N LEU A 196 -19.58 -20.55 0.86
CA LEU A 196 -18.80 -21.34 -0.09
C LEU A 196 -17.31 -20.98 0.04
N VAL A 197 -16.45 -22.00 0.07
CA VAL A 197 -15.00 -21.86 0.06
C VAL A 197 -14.46 -22.41 -1.27
N GLU A 198 -13.64 -21.60 -1.91
CA GLU A 198 -13.02 -21.85 -3.23
C GLU A 198 -11.53 -21.52 -3.15
N ALA A 199 -10.77 -21.84 -4.21
CA ALA A 199 -9.33 -21.57 -4.27
C ALA A 199 -8.98 -20.09 -4.01
N LEU A 200 -9.83 -19.15 -4.45
CA LEU A 200 -9.63 -17.72 -4.19
C LEU A 200 -9.67 -17.37 -2.69
N HIS A 201 -10.54 -18.05 -1.93
CA HIS A 201 -10.69 -17.83 -0.49
C HIS A 201 -9.48 -18.41 0.27
N VAL A 202 -8.92 -19.51 -0.21
CA VAL A 202 -7.68 -20.09 0.32
C VAL A 202 -6.50 -19.16 0.06
N SER A 203 -6.36 -18.64 -1.17
CA SER A 203 -5.30 -17.70 -1.50
C SER A 203 -5.34 -16.42 -0.65
N ASP A 204 -6.54 -15.88 -0.39
CA ASP A 204 -6.68 -14.73 0.51
C ASP A 204 -6.35 -15.10 1.98
N ALA A 205 -6.80 -16.27 2.45
CA ALA A 205 -6.46 -16.77 3.77
C ALA A 205 -4.94 -16.95 3.96
N GLU A 206 -4.23 -17.48 2.96
CA GLU A 206 -2.77 -17.61 2.98
C GLU A 206 -2.08 -16.24 3.06
N ARG A 207 -2.55 -15.26 2.29
CA ARG A 207 -2.07 -13.87 2.35
C ARG A 207 -2.24 -13.27 3.74
N VAL A 208 -3.41 -13.46 4.36
CA VAL A 208 -3.69 -13.02 5.74
C VAL A 208 -2.70 -13.63 6.74
N LEU A 209 -2.46 -14.94 6.66
CA LEU A 209 -1.54 -15.61 7.57
C LEU A 209 -0.07 -15.21 7.35
N ALA A 210 0.32 -14.98 6.10
CA ALA A 210 1.66 -14.48 5.77
C ALA A 210 1.89 -13.09 6.41
N LEU A 211 0.92 -12.18 6.29
CA LEU A 211 0.98 -10.86 6.92
C LEU A 211 1.03 -10.98 8.45
N HIS A 212 0.19 -11.81 9.05
CA HIS A 212 0.18 -12.02 10.51
C HIS A 212 1.54 -12.51 11.03
N ARG A 213 2.17 -13.47 10.35
CA ARG A 213 3.51 -13.97 10.71
C ARG A 213 4.56 -12.88 10.60
N ALA A 214 4.57 -12.13 9.50
CA ALA A 214 5.51 -11.03 9.29
C ALA A 214 5.41 -9.94 10.37
N ILE A 215 4.19 -9.66 10.86
CA ILE A 215 3.97 -8.73 11.98
C ILE A 215 4.49 -9.35 13.29
N ALA A 216 4.19 -10.61 13.57
CA ALA A 216 4.62 -11.29 14.79
C ALA A 216 6.15 -11.36 14.92
N GLU A 217 6.86 -11.62 13.81
CA GLU A 217 8.33 -11.64 13.75
C GLU A 217 8.95 -10.27 14.09
N ARG A 218 8.25 -9.17 13.77
CA ARG A 218 8.69 -7.81 14.10
C ARG A 218 8.34 -7.38 15.53
N GLY A 219 7.24 -7.89 16.08
CA GLY A 219 6.81 -7.60 17.46
C GLY A 219 7.57 -8.40 18.52
N GLY A 220 8.32 -9.43 18.12
CA GLY A 220 9.21 -10.22 18.98
C GLY A 220 10.64 -9.67 19.11
N ALA A 221 10.92 -8.47 18.58
CA ALA A 221 12.22 -7.79 18.63
C ALA A 221 12.22 -6.65 19.65
#